data_AF-S8BXA0-F1
#
_entry.id   AF-S8BXA0-F1
#
_cell.length_a   1.000
_cell.length_b   1.000
_cell.length_c   1.000
_cell.angle_alpha   90.00
_cell.angle_beta   90.00
_cell.angle_gamma   90.00
#
_symmetry.space_group_name_H-M   'P 1'
#
loop_
_entity.id
_entity.type
_entity.pdbx_description
1 polymer ?
#
loop_
_entity_poly.entity_id
_entity_poly.type
_entity_poly.pdbx_seq_one_letter_code
_entity_poly.pdbx_strand_id
1 'polypeptide(L)'
;MSDPANPERLTASDRSILPALLSKTHAFVKDYMSRYDSSHDFSHVLRVLHLALHVAQAEQKVLKSAEPIYDTTVITLAALLHDVGDKKYIKEGEVVDPCPVKTFLVGVGASEGLGDTVQTIVDGVSYSKEIKDPQRVLDLIKVFPELAVVQDADRIDAIGAVGIGRTFTYSGAKGAGGPGMENVLKHFEEKLLRLGDMMKTATGKELAEKRLKILRDFEKCWLEEKSMAGGVEINLE
;
A
#
# COMPACT_ATOMS: atom_id res chain seq x y z
N MET A 1 33.33 8.18 -14.26
CA MET A 1 32.03 8.62 -14.81
C MET A 1 31.07 7.48 -14.56
N SER A 2 30.10 7.68 -13.67
CA SER A 2 29.05 6.70 -13.36
C SER A 2 28.11 6.55 -14.55
N ASP A 3 27.69 5.32 -14.81
CA ASP A 3 26.70 4.98 -15.83
C ASP A 3 25.38 5.75 -15.56
N PRO A 4 24.87 6.55 -16.52
CA PRO A 4 23.61 7.28 -16.36
C PRO A 4 22.37 6.38 -16.28
N ALA A 5 22.48 5.09 -16.57
CA ALA A 5 21.34 4.15 -16.53
C ALA A 5 21.10 3.51 -15.16
N ASN A 6 22.06 3.54 -14.24
CA ASN A 6 21.87 3.09 -12.86
C ASN A 6 22.93 3.69 -11.92
N PRO A 7 22.81 4.97 -11.52
CA PRO A 7 23.62 5.49 -10.43
C PRO A 7 23.27 4.67 -9.18
N GLU A 8 24.28 4.31 -8.38
CA GLU A 8 24.00 3.75 -7.05
C GLU A 8 22.99 4.66 -6.34
N ARG A 9 21.73 4.21 -6.19
CA ARG A 9 20.62 5.05 -5.71
C ARG A 9 20.84 5.55 -4.29
N LEU A 10 21.65 4.82 -3.53
CA LEU A 10 22.18 5.24 -2.24
C LEU A 10 23.61 5.74 -2.38
N THR A 11 23.84 6.97 -1.93
CA THR A 11 25.19 7.51 -1.76
C THR A 11 25.94 6.76 -0.65
N ALA A 12 27.27 6.88 -0.61
CA ALA A 12 28.07 6.36 0.50
C ALA A 12 27.62 6.95 1.85
N SER A 13 27.15 8.20 1.86
CA SER A 13 26.58 8.84 3.04
C SER A 13 25.32 8.11 3.51
N ASP A 14 24.38 7.84 2.60
CA ASP A 14 23.12 7.13 2.90
C ASP A 14 23.40 5.75 3.51
N ARG A 15 24.37 5.02 2.95
CA ARG A 15 24.75 3.69 3.46
C ARG A 15 25.34 3.76 4.87
N SER A 16 26.11 4.80 5.19
CA SER A 16 26.73 4.92 6.51
C SER A 16 25.73 5.22 7.63
N ILE A 17 24.59 5.85 7.31
CA ILE A 17 23.54 6.18 8.28
C ILE A 17 22.35 5.22 8.24
N LEU A 18 22.35 4.22 7.35
CA LEU A 18 21.18 3.42 7.04
C LEU A 18 20.48 2.80 8.27
N PRO A 19 21.19 2.18 9.25
CA PRO A 19 20.52 1.65 10.44
C PRO A 19 19.78 2.73 11.25
N ALA A 20 20.39 3.92 11.38
CA ALA A 20 19.78 5.05 12.07
C ALA A 20 18.61 5.65 11.27
N LEU A 21 18.74 5.74 9.95
CA LEU A 21 17.69 6.22 9.04
C LEU A 21 16.43 5.35 9.15
N LEU A 22 16.59 4.01 9.07
CA LEU A 22 15.48 3.06 9.20
C LEU A 22 14.83 3.12 10.59
N SER A 23 15.63 3.20 11.65
CA SER A 23 15.14 3.32 13.03
C SER A 23 14.32 4.59 13.25
N LYS A 24 14.82 5.74 12.79
CA LYS A 24 14.11 7.03 12.86
C LYS A 24 12.83 7.01 12.03
N THR A 25 12.87 6.43 10.82
CA THR A 25 11.71 6.28 9.95
C THR A 25 10.62 5.43 10.61
N HIS A 26 10.98 4.28 11.15
CA HIS A 26 10.06 3.42 11.89
C HIS A 26 9.43 4.15 13.09
N ALA A 27 10.24 4.85 13.90
CA ALA A 27 9.73 5.60 15.04
C ALA A 27 8.77 6.72 14.62
N PHE A 28 9.13 7.48 13.59
CA PHE A 28 8.28 8.53 13.02
C PHE A 28 6.95 7.97 12.52
N VAL A 29 6.97 6.89 11.72
CA VAL A 29 5.74 6.31 11.17
C VAL A 29 4.87 5.73 12.28
N LYS A 30 5.46 5.07 13.28
CA LYS A 30 4.69 4.56 14.43
C LYS A 30 3.95 5.67 15.17
N ASP A 31 4.62 6.79 15.41
CA ASP A 31 4.01 7.97 16.02
C ASP A 31 2.96 8.62 15.10
N TYR A 32 3.31 8.82 13.83
CA TYR A 32 2.43 9.39 12.81
C TYR A 32 1.14 8.58 12.70
N MET A 33 1.23 7.25 12.65
CA MET A 33 0.10 6.33 12.51
C MET A 33 -0.72 6.16 13.80
N SER A 34 -0.26 6.65 14.96
CA SER A 34 -1.00 6.54 16.22
C SER A 34 -2.33 7.31 16.25
N ARG A 35 -2.49 8.27 15.32
CA ARG A 35 -3.72 9.06 15.15
C ARG A 35 -4.79 8.35 14.31
N TYR A 36 -4.46 7.22 13.69
CA TYR A 36 -5.34 6.50 12.75
C TYR A 36 -6.11 5.39 13.46
N ASP A 37 -7.27 5.02 12.90
CA ASP A 37 -8.03 3.87 13.37
C ASP A 37 -7.38 2.55 12.97
N SER A 38 -7.87 1.43 13.53
CA SER A 38 -7.29 0.09 13.35
C SER A 38 -7.35 -0.45 11.91
N SER A 39 -8.03 0.20 10.97
CA SER A 39 -8.01 -0.18 9.55
C SER A 39 -6.77 0.32 8.80
N HIS A 40 -6.10 1.36 9.30
CA HIS A 40 -4.91 2.00 8.70
C HIS A 40 -3.85 2.32 9.78
N ASP A 41 -3.76 1.47 10.79
CA ASP A 41 -2.81 1.64 11.88
C ASP A 41 -1.39 1.25 11.48
N PHE A 42 -0.44 1.41 12.42
CA PHE A 42 0.94 0.98 12.21
C PHE A 42 1.06 -0.51 11.85
N SER A 43 0.13 -1.35 12.30
CA SER A 43 0.09 -2.77 11.96
C SER A 43 -0.14 -3.00 10.47
N HIS A 44 -0.98 -2.20 9.82
CA HIS A 44 -1.13 -2.22 8.36
C HIS A 44 0.19 -1.92 7.65
N VAL A 45 0.87 -0.84 8.02
CA VAL A 45 2.16 -0.46 7.42
C VAL A 45 3.20 -1.58 7.55
N LEU A 46 3.29 -2.24 8.71
CA LEU A 46 4.21 -3.36 8.91
C LEU A 46 3.85 -4.57 8.05
N ARG A 47 2.56 -4.88 7.84
CA ARG A 47 2.17 -5.97 6.93
C ARG A 47 2.53 -5.64 5.48
N VAL A 48 2.31 -4.41 5.04
CA VAL A 48 2.71 -3.95 3.70
C VAL A 48 4.23 -4.05 3.53
N LEU A 49 5.02 -3.61 4.52
CA LEU A 49 6.48 -3.76 4.49
C LEU A 49 6.91 -5.22 4.34
N HIS A 50 6.37 -6.13 5.16
CA HIS A 50 6.72 -7.55 5.09
C HIS A 50 6.30 -8.17 3.75
N LEU A 51 5.13 -7.81 3.23
CA LEU A 51 4.66 -8.27 1.92
C LEU A 51 5.56 -7.75 0.79
N ALA A 52 5.95 -6.48 0.84
CA ALA A 52 6.81 -5.87 -0.17
C ALA A 52 8.19 -6.55 -0.20
N LEU A 53 8.80 -6.79 0.97
CA LEU A 53 10.07 -7.53 1.05
C LEU A 53 9.93 -8.97 0.57
N HIS A 54 8.82 -9.64 0.87
CA HIS A 54 8.55 -10.99 0.39
C HIS A 54 8.41 -11.03 -1.14
N VAL A 55 7.63 -10.12 -1.72
CA VAL A 55 7.43 -10.02 -3.17
C VAL A 55 8.77 -9.73 -3.87
N ALA A 56 9.54 -8.75 -3.41
CA ALA A 56 10.85 -8.44 -4.00
C ALA A 56 11.80 -9.63 -3.97
N GLN A 57 11.88 -10.35 -2.83
CA GLN A 57 12.74 -11.53 -2.71
C GLN A 57 12.28 -12.68 -3.62
N ALA A 58 10.97 -12.89 -3.76
CA ALA A 58 10.43 -13.93 -4.64
C ALA A 58 10.68 -13.60 -6.11
N GLU A 59 10.40 -12.37 -6.53
CA GLU A 59 10.65 -11.93 -7.91
C GLU A 59 12.14 -12.03 -8.25
N GLN A 60 13.04 -11.57 -7.36
CA GLN A 60 14.49 -11.62 -7.59
C GLN A 60 15.02 -13.06 -7.74
N LYS A 61 14.39 -14.06 -7.09
CA LYS A 61 14.76 -15.48 -7.24
C LYS A 61 14.35 -16.06 -8.59
N VAL A 62 13.25 -15.58 -9.15
CA VAL A 62 12.69 -16.07 -10.42
C VAL A 62 13.34 -15.36 -11.61
N LEU A 63 13.70 -14.08 -11.45
CA LEU A 63 14.47 -13.32 -12.42
C LEU A 63 15.86 -13.95 -12.58
N LYS A 64 16.03 -14.72 -13.66
CA LYS A 64 17.34 -15.24 -14.09
C LYS A 64 18.25 -14.14 -14.65
N SER A 65 17.67 -12.97 -14.94
CA SER A 65 18.36 -11.75 -15.37
C SER A 65 18.89 -10.96 -14.18
N ALA A 66 19.91 -10.15 -14.42
CA ALA A 66 20.40 -9.16 -13.46
C ALA A 66 19.43 -7.97 -13.29
N GLU A 67 18.28 -7.93 -13.98
CA GLU A 67 17.33 -6.80 -13.96
C GLU A 67 15.86 -7.25 -14.00
N PRO A 68 14.93 -6.44 -13.43
CA PRO A 68 15.24 -5.31 -12.55
C PRO A 68 15.84 -5.78 -11.22
N ILE A 69 16.75 -4.98 -10.65
CA ILE A 69 17.24 -5.17 -9.28
C ILE A 69 16.30 -4.39 -8.37
N TYR A 70 15.74 -5.07 -7.37
CA TYR A 70 14.92 -4.43 -6.36
C TYR A 70 15.77 -3.91 -5.20
N ASP A 71 15.87 -2.58 -5.04
CA ASP A 71 16.55 -2.00 -3.89
C ASP A 71 15.70 -2.15 -2.62
N THR A 72 16.13 -3.04 -1.72
CA THR A 72 15.41 -3.33 -0.47
C THR A 72 15.36 -2.15 0.48
N THR A 73 16.31 -1.21 0.42
CA THR A 73 16.25 0.01 1.23
C THR A 73 15.15 0.91 0.73
N VAL A 74 15.10 1.15 -0.58
CA VAL A 74 14.06 1.97 -1.21
C VAL A 74 12.68 1.36 -0.97
N ILE A 75 12.53 0.04 -1.12
CA ILE A 75 11.28 -0.68 -0.79
C ILE A 75 10.90 -0.48 0.67
N THR A 76 11.86 -0.62 1.59
CA THR A 76 11.59 -0.51 3.03
C THR A 76 11.10 0.90 3.38
N LEU A 77 11.80 1.93 2.91
CA LEU A 77 11.44 3.32 3.16
C LEU A 77 10.10 3.67 2.53
N ALA A 78 9.88 3.28 1.27
CA ALA A 78 8.63 3.54 0.56
C ALA A 78 7.44 2.83 1.22
N ALA A 79 7.59 1.55 1.59
CA ALA A 79 6.52 0.82 2.27
C ALA A 79 6.21 1.40 3.67
N LEU A 80 7.23 1.83 4.43
CA LEU A 80 7.00 2.49 5.72
C LEU A 80 6.28 3.84 5.55
N LEU A 81 6.58 4.59 4.49
CA LEU A 81 6.13 5.98 4.33
C LEU A 81 4.92 6.13 3.38
N HIS A 82 4.40 5.05 2.79
CA HIS A 82 3.40 5.14 1.71
C HIS A 82 2.10 5.87 2.07
N ASP A 83 1.70 5.80 3.34
CA ASP A 83 0.49 6.46 3.87
C ASP A 83 0.77 7.84 4.49
N VAL A 84 2.03 8.28 4.53
CA VAL A 84 2.39 9.61 5.04
C VAL A 84 1.95 10.67 4.04
N GLY A 85 1.13 11.62 4.51
CA GLY A 85 0.60 12.70 3.67
C GLY A 85 -0.64 12.32 2.87
N ASP A 86 -1.32 11.19 3.15
CA ASP A 86 -2.61 10.90 2.52
C ASP A 86 -3.65 11.98 2.92
N LYS A 87 -4.17 12.68 1.90
CA LYS A 87 -5.15 13.76 1.99
C LYS A 87 -6.42 13.37 2.74
N LYS A 88 -6.76 12.08 2.82
CA LYS A 88 -7.94 11.61 3.57
C LYS A 88 -7.89 11.93 5.06
N TYR A 89 -6.72 12.30 5.59
CA TYR A 89 -6.47 12.46 7.03
C TYR A 89 -5.85 13.82 7.40
N ILE A 90 -5.71 14.70 6.41
CA ILE A 90 -5.29 16.09 6.62
C ILE A 90 -6.52 16.87 7.13
N LYS A 91 -6.36 17.61 8.23
CA LYS A 91 -7.45 18.43 8.77
C LYS A 91 -7.66 19.67 7.89
N GLU A 92 -8.91 20.15 7.83
CA GLU A 92 -9.20 21.41 7.14
C GLU A 92 -8.35 22.55 7.71
N GLY A 93 -7.59 23.22 6.83
CA GLY A 93 -6.72 24.36 7.18
C GLY A 93 -5.26 24.02 7.51
N GLU A 94 -4.87 22.75 7.53
CA GLU A 94 -3.44 22.39 7.68
C GLU A 94 -2.65 22.70 6.39
N VAL A 95 -1.50 23.35 6.54
CA VAL A 95 -0.55 23.54 5.44
C VAL A 95 0.03 22.18 5.08
N VAL A 96 -0.28 21.72 3.87
CA VAL A 96 0.19 20.43 3.37
C VAL A 96 1.56 20.64 2.72
N ASP A 97 2.59 20.06 3.31
CA ASP A 97 3.87 19.90 2.63
C ASP A 97 3.64 19.13 1.32
N PRO A 98 4.03 19.67 0.15
CA PRO A 98 3.87 18.99 -1.13
C PRO A 98 4.72 17.72 -1.25
N CYS A 99 5.80 17.60 -0.47
CA CYS A 99 6.75 16.48 -0.52
C CYS A 99 7.10 15.97 0.90
N PRO A 100 6.12 15.53 1.71
CA PRO A 100 6.31 15.24 3.13
C PRO A 100 7.30 14.11 3.39
N VAL A 101 7.35 13.12 2.50
CA VAL A 101 8.26 11.97 2.60
C VAL A 101 9.69 12.43 2.38
N LYS A 102 9.93 13.24 1.34
CA LYS A 102 11.24 13.82 1.08
C LYS A 102 11.71 14.69 2.23
N THR A 103 10.87 15.64 2.66
CA THR A 103 11.18 16.58 3.76
C THR A 103 11.59 15.82 5.01
N PHE A 104 10.85 14.78 5.37
CA PHE A 104 11.20 13.92 6.50
C PHE A 104 12.56 13.23 6.31
N LEU A 105 12.76 12.52 5.20
CA LEU A 105 13.98 11.72 4.96
C LEU A 105 15.23 12.59 4.96
N VAL A 106 15.20 13.73 4.26
CA VAL A 106 16.31 14.68 4.24
C VAL A 106 16.54 15.27 5.64
N GLY A 107 15.46 15.62 6.36
CA GLY A 107 15.54 16.13 7.73
C GLY A 107 16.17 15.16 8.74
N VAL A 108 16.11 13.85 8.49
CA VAL A 108 16.77 12.84 9.33
C VAL A 108 18.15 12.39 8.83
N GLY A 109 18.62 12.97 7.72
CA GLY A 109 19.99 12.86 7.21
C GLY A 109 20.16 12.15 5.86
N ALA A 110 19.07 11.73 5.20
CA ALA A 110 19.16 11.13 3.87
C ALA A 110 19.59 12.15 2.81
N SER A 111 20.19 11.67 1.73
CA SER A 111 20.47 12.51 0.56
C SER A 111 19.19 12.99 -0.13
N GLU A 112 19.28 14.14 -0.79
CA GLU A 112 18.20 14.68 -1.65
C GLU A 112 17.72 13.63 -2.66
N GLY A 113 18.64 12.91 -3.30
CA GLY A 113 18.33 11.90 -4.31
C GLY A 113 17.56 10.69 -3.75
N LEU A 114 17.90 10.22 -2.54
CA LEU A 114 17.13 9.18 -1.87
C LEU A 114 15.73 9.70 -1.48
N GLY A 115 15.65 10.92 -0.94
CA GLY A 115 14.39 11.57 -0.61
C GLY A 115 13.46 11.70 -1.81
N ASP A 116 13.97 12.18 -2.95
CA ASP A 116 13.24 12.31 -4.22
C ASP A 116 12.76 10.95 -4.75
N THR A 117 13.63 9.94 -4.68
CA THR A 117 13.31 8.58 -5.12
C THR A 117 12.15 7.99 -4.32
N VAL A 118 12.22 8.05 -2.98
CA VAL A 118 11.18 7.47 -2.12
C VAL A 118 9.88 8.27 -2.24
N GLN A 119 9.94 9.61 -2.29
CA GLN A 119 8.76 10.45 -2.52
C GLN A 119 8.06 10.09 -3.84
N THR A 120 8.82 9.93 -4.92
CA THR A 120 8.28 9.57 -6.24
C THR A 120 7.58 8.22 -6.22
N ILE A 121 8.17 7.22 -5.55
CA ILE A 121 7.55 5.90 -5.40
C ILE A 121 6.27 6.00 -4.57
N VAL A 122 6.31 6.64 -3.40
CA VAL A 122 5.12 6.81 -2.54
C VAL A 122 3.98 7.50 -3.30
N ASP A 123 4.29 8.52 -4.11
CA ASP A 123 3.29 9.20 -4.94
C ASP A 123 2.62 8.30 -5.97
N GLY A 124 3.30 7.25 -6.43
CA GLY A 124 2.78 6.26 -7.37
C GLY A 124 1.96 5.13 -6.73
N VAL A 125 2.00 4.94 -5.41
CA VAL A 125 1.33 3.79 -4.75
C VAL A 125 -0.20 3.89 -4.82
N SER A 126 -0.75 5.10 -4.67
CA SER A 126 -2.20 5.32 -4.51
C SER A 126 -3.06 4.76 -5.66
N TYR A 127 -4.01 3.88 -5.32
CA TYR A 127 -5.02 3.36 -6.25
C TYR A 127 -5.75 4.48 -7.02
N SER A 128 -6.22 5.51 -6.33
CA SER A 128 -7.01 6.57 -6.96
C SER A 128 -6.17 7.45 -7.90
N LYS A 129 -4.86 7.55 -7.67
CA LYS A 129 -3.95 8.24 -8.60
C LYS A 129 -3.70 7.36 -9.83
N GLU A 130 -3.49 6.05 -9.67
CA GLU A 130 -3.31 5.13 -10.81
C GLU A 130 -4.54 5.11 -11.71
N ILE A 131 -5.76 5.03 -11.16
CA ILE A 131 -6.98 4.99 -11.98
C ILE A 131 -7.11 6.25 -12.86
N LYS A 132 -6.62 7.40 -12.40
CA LYS A 132 -6.66 8.66 -13.16
C LYS A 132 -5.61 8.71 -14.27
N ASP A 133 -4.45 8.11 -14.04
CA ASP A 133 -3.33 8.09 -14.99
C ASP A 133 -2.53 6.79 -14.87
N PRO A 134 -3.02 5.69 -15.51
CA PRO A 134 -2.33 4.41 -15.45
C PRO A 134 -0.98 4.43 -16.16
N GLN A 135 -0.86 5.23 -17.23
CA GLN A 135 0.35 5.30 -18.04
C GLN A 135 1.50 5.90 -17.25
N ARG A 136 1.25 6.94 -16.45
CA ARG A 136 2.25 7.49 -15.53
C ARG A 136 2.82 6.43 -14.59
N VAL A 137 1.98 5.58 -14.00
CA VAL A 137 2.45 4.52 -13.09
C VAL A 137 3.33 3.52 -13.83
N LEU A 138 2.94 3.12 -15.04
CA LEU A 138 3.77 2.22 -15.87
C LEU A 138 5.12 2.83 -16.23
N ASP A 139 5.16 4.13 -16.55
CA ASP A 139 6.40 4.82 -16.87
C ASP A 139 7.29 5.01 -15.63
N LEU A 140 6.70 5.28 -14.46
CA LEU A 140 7.42 5.30 -13.20
C LEU A 140 8.01 3.93 -12.87
N ILE A 141 7.29 2.83 -13.07
CA ILE A 141 7.80 1.47 -12.79
C ILE A 141 9.03 1.13 -13.64
N LYS A 142 9.11 1.62 -14.89
CA LYS A 142 10.29 1.41 -15.74
C LYS A 142 11.55 2.02 -15.14
N VAL A 143 11.41 3.14 -14.41
CA VAL A 143 12.52 3.85 -13.75
C VAL A 143 12.71 3.35 -12.31
N PHE A 144 11.63 3.08 -11.60
CA PHE A 144 11.55 2.70 -10.20
C PHE A 144 10.78 1.39 -10.04
N PRO A 145 11.39 0.22 -10.34
CA PRO A 145 10.73 -1.07 -10.27
C PRO A 145 10.18 -1.40 -8.87
N GLU A 146 10.74 -0.82 -7.81
CA GLU A 146 10.27 -0.92 -6.44
C GLU A 146 8.81 -0.43 -6.27
N LEU A 147 8.36 0.50 -7.12
CA LEU A 147 6.96 0.93 -7.13
C LEU A 147 6.00 -0.24 -7.39
N ALA A 148 6.34 -1.13 -8.31
CA ALA A 148 5.53 -2.32 -8.59
C ALA A 148 5.38 -3.20 -7.35
N VAL A 149 6.48 -3.40 -6.61
CA VAL A 149 6.51 -4.21 -5.39
C VAL A 149 5.69 -3.59 -4.26
N VAL A 150 5.91 -2.31 -3.96
CA VAL A 150 5.24 -1.62 -2.85
C VAL A 150 3.74 -1.49 -3.14
N GLN A 151 3.38 -1.17 -4.39
CA GLN A 151 1.99 -1.06 -4.80
C GLN A 151 1.25 -2.41 -4.75
N ASP A 152 1.89 -3.49 -5.20
CA ASP A 152 1.32 -4.84 -5.07
C ASP A 152 1.12 -5.21 -3.60
N ALA A 153 2.12 -4.94 -2.74
CA ALA A 153 2.05 -5.25 -1.32
C ALA A 153 0.90 -4.54 -0.60
N ASP A 154 0.70 -3.24 -0.85
CA ASP A 154 -0.43 -2.47 -0.32
C ASP A 154 -1.78 -3.07 -0.75
N ARG A 155 -1.92 -3.37 -2.05
CA ARG A 155 -3.14 -3.96 -2.61
C ARG A 155 -3.43 -5.36 -2.08
N ILE A 156 -2.39 -6.17 -1.91
CA ILE A 156 -2.47 -7.52 -1.35
C ILE A 156 -2.99 -7.45 0.10
N ASP A 157 -2.57 -6.48 0.90
CA ASP A 157 -3.08 -6.27 2.27
C ASP A 157 -4.53 -5.75 2.31
N ALA A 158 -5.02 -5.16 1.22
CA ALA A 158 -6.42 -4.72 1.10
C ALA A 158 -7.39 -5.87 0.72
N ILE A 159 -6.89 -7.07 0.38
CA ILE A 159 -7.70 -8.22 -0.03
C ILE A 159 -7.50 -9.45 0.86
N GLY A 160 -8.34 -10.46 0.67
CA GLY A 160 -8.35 -11.68 1.48
C GLY A 160 -8.91 -11.45 2.89
N ALA A 161 -8.61 -12.36 3.82
CA ALA A 161 -9.17 -12.32 5.18
C ALA A 161 -8.85 -11.01 5.92
N VAL A 162 -7.61 -10.51 5.80
CA VAL A 162 -7.22 -9.22 6.38
C VAL A 162 -7.97 -8.07 5.71
N GLY A 163 -8.08 -8.08 4.38
CA GLY A 163 -8.83 -7.08 3.63
C GLY A 163 -10.30 -6.97 4.03
N ILE A 164 -10.95 -8.13 4.25
CA ILE A 164 -12.33 -8.20 4.79
C ILE A 164 -12.38 -7.50 6.14
N GLY A 165 -11.53 -7.90 7.10
CA GLY A 165 -11.50 -7.32 8.43
C GLY A 165 -11.28 -5.80 8.40
N ARG A 166 -10.33 -5.33 7.60
CA ARG A 166 -10.03 -3.90 7.42
C ARG A 166 -11.22 -3.13 6.85
N THR A 167 -11.90 -3.68 5.85
CA THR A 167 -13.02 -2.98 5.19
C THR A 167 -14.20 -2.79 6.15
N PHE A 168 -14.56 -3.83 6.91
CA PHE A 168 -15.60 -3.73 7.94
C PHE A 168 -15.20 -2.79 9.09
N THR A 169 -13.93 -2.84 9.50
CA THR A 169 -13.39 -1.94 10.53
C THR A 169 -13.47 -0.48 10.10
N TYR A 170 -13.03 -0.16 8.88
CA TYR A 170 -13.11 1.17 8.31
C TYR A 170 -14.57 1.66 8.22
N SER A 171 -15.48 0.81 7.71
CA SER A 171 -16.89 1.14 7.63
C SER A 171 -17.49 1.41 9.00
N GLY A 172 -17.15 0.61 10.02
CA GLY A 172 -17.63 0.79 11.39
C GLY A 172 -17.10 2.06 12.04
N ALA A 173 -15.80 2.37 11.87
CA ALA A 173 -15.17 3.56 12.43
C ALA A 173 -15.78 4.88 11.90
N LYS A 174 -16.31 4.88 10.68
CA LYS A 174 -17.00 6.05 10.08
C LYS A 174 -18.45 6.24 10.58
N GLY A 175 -19.01 5.29 11.34
CA GLY A 175 -20.36 5.38 11.90
C GLY A 175 -21.42 5.64 10.81
N ALA A 176 -22.37 6.55 11.09
CA ALA A 176 -23.44 6.91 10.15
C ALA A 176 -22.95 7.58 8.85
N GLY A 177 -21.69 8.01 8.77
CA GLY A 177 -21.06 8.53 7.56
C GLY A 177 -20.25 7.48 6.78
N GLY A 178 -20.19 6.24 7.26
CA GLY A 178 -19.57 5.12 6.57
C GLY A 178 -20.48 4.53 5.48
N PRO A 179 -19.95 3.65 4.62
CA PRO A 179 -20.78 2.91 3.67
C PRO A 179 -21.88 2.10 4.39
N GLY A 180 -21.68 1.73 5.66
CA GLY A 180 -22.55 0.77 6.33
C GLY A 180 -22.27 -0.65 5.81
N MET A 181 -22.72 -1.67 6.56
CA MET A 181 -22.39 -3.07 6.22
C MET A 181 -22.88 -3.48 4.82
N GLU A 182 -23.96 -2.90 4.32
CA GLU A 182 -24.52 -3.23 3.00
C GLU A 182 -23.66 -2.71 1.84
N ASN A 183 -23.08 -1.51 1.96
CA ASN A 183 -22.22 -0.97 0.91
C ASN A 183 -20.77 -1.48 0.99
N VAL A 184 -20.42 -2.28 2.00
CA VAL A 184 -19.12 -2.99 2.05
C VAL A 184 -19.01 -3.99 0.89
N LEU A 185 -20.08 -4.72 0.56
CA LEU A 185 -20.05 -5.65 -0.57
C LEU A 185 -19.91 -4.92 -1.91
N LYS A 186 -20.61 -3.79 -2.07
CA LYS A 186 -20.43 -2.92 -3.23
C LYS A 186 -18.96 -2.45 -3.36
N HIS A 187 -18.29 -2.16 -2.25
CA HIS A 187 -16.85 -1.84 -2.27
C HIS A 187 -15.98 -3.02 -2.72
N PHE A 188 -16.38 -4.26 -2.42
CA PHE A 188 -15.68 -5.45 -2.89
C PHE A 188 -15.71 -5.51 -4.42
N GLU A 189 -16.89 -5.37 -5.02
CA GLU A 189 -17.08 -5.40 -6.48
C GLU A 189 -16.40 -4.23 -7.20
N GLU A 190 -16.62 -3.00 -6.70
CA GLU A 190 -16.15 -1.78 -7.36
C GLU A 190 -14.63 -1.63 -7.34
N LYS A 191 -13.98 -2.19 -6.31
CA LYS A 191 -12.55 -2.02 -6.07
C LYS A 191 -11.82 -3.33 -5.79
N LEU A 192 -12.12 -4.01 -4.68
CA LEU A 192 -11.24 -5.06 -4.15
C LEU A 192 -11.07 -6.24 -5.11
N LEU A 193 -12.14 -6.66 -5.78
CA LEU A 193 -12.11 -7.75 -6.75
C LEU A 193 -11.33 -7.42 -8.02
N ARG A 194 -11.17 -6.13 -8.33
CA ARG A 194 -10.41 -5.63 -9.50
C ARG A 194 -8.91 -5.54 -9.23
N LEU A 195 -8.49 -5.60 -7.97
CA LEU A 195 -7.08 -5.43 -7.60
C LEU A 195 -6.18 -6.53 -8.16
N GLY A 196 -6.71 -7.75 -8.39
CA GLY A 196 -5.96 -8.85 -8.98
C GLY A 196 -5.39 -8.51 -10.37
N ASP A 197 -6.21 -7.93 -11.23
CA ASP A 197 -5.82 -7.56 -12.61
C ASP A 197 -4.83 -6.38 -12.64
N MET A 198 -4.75 -5.64 -11.53
CA MET A 198 -3.88 -4.46 -11.40
C MET A 198 -2.51 -4.79 -10.81
N MET A 199 -2.28 -6.04 -10.38
CA MET A 199 -0.98 -6.47 -9.85
C MET A 199 0.11 -6.39 -10.93
N LYS A 200 1.30 -5.92 -10.54
CA LYS A 200 2.41 -5.63 -11.44
C LYS A 200 3.40 -6.78 -11.53
N THR A 201 3.65 -7.45 -10.41
CA THR A 201 4.61 -8.55 -10.27
C THR A 201 3.94 -9.92 -10.46
N ALA A 202 4.72 -10.93 -10.83
CA ALA A 202 4.18 -12.28 -10.98
C ALA A 202 3.77 -12.87 -9.61
N THR A 203 4.63 -12.68 -8.60
CA THR A 203 4.36 -13.06 -7.21
C THR A 203 3.14 -12.33 -6.66
N GLY A 204 2.99 -11.04 -6.97
CA GLY A 204 1.84 -10.25 -6.53
C GLY A 204 0.52 -10.78 -7.10
N LYS A 205 0.51 -11.16 -8.38
CA LYS A 205 -0.64 -11.83 -9.02
C LYS A 205 -0.99 -13.15 -8.34
N GLU A 206 -0.01 -14.02 -8.10
CA GLU A 206 -0.24 -15.32 -7.45
C GLU A 206 -0.82 -15.15 -6.04
N LEU A 207 -0.27 -14.22 -5.25
CA LEU A 207 -0.78 -13.93 -3.91
C LEU A 207 -2.18 -13.31 -3.95
N ALA A 208 -2.44 -12.43 -4.91
CA ALA A 208 -3.74 -11.80 -5.08
C ALA A 208 -4.82 -12.82 -5.47
N GLU A 209 -4.54 -13.75 -6.38
CA GLU A 209 -5.49 -14.81 -6.77
C GLU A 209 -5.98 -15.62 -5.57
N LYS A 210 -5.05 -16.05 -4.71
CA LYS A 210 -5.38 -16.80 -3.48
C LYS A 210 -6.27 -15.97 -2.54
N ARG A 211 -5.98 -14.68 -2.38
CA ARG A 211 -6.74 -13.79 -1.50
C ARG A 211 -8.09 -13.36 -2.09
N LEU A 212 -8.18 -13.21 -3.41
CA LEU A 212 -9.42 -12.93 -4.12
C LEU A 212 -10.40 -14.10 -4.01
N LYS A 213 -9.90 -15.35 -3.99
CA LYS A 213 -10.75 -16.51 -3.73
C LYS A 213 -11.47 -16.37 -2.38
N ILE A 214 -10.75 -15.97 -1.33
CA ILE A 214 -11.33 -15.76 0.01
C ILE A 214 -12.41 -14.67 -0.03
N LEU A 215 -12.18 -13.57 -0.75
CA LEU A 215 -13.19 -12.50 -0.90
C LEU A 215 -14.46 -13.00 -1.59
N ARG A 216 -14.34 -13.76 -2.68
CA ARG A 216 -15.49 -14.33 -3.40
C ARG A 216 -16.25 -15.36 -2.55
N ASP A 217 -15.53 -16.22 -1.83
CA ASP A 217 -16.14 -17.19 -0.93
C ASP A 217 -16.90 -16.48 0.20
N PHE A 218 -16.34 -15.40 0.77
CA PHE A 218 -17.01 -14.59 1.79
C PHE A 218 -18.27 -13.91 1.25
N GLU A 219 -18.19 -13.27 0.08
CA GLU A 219 -19.33 -12.61 -0.58
C GLU A 219 -20.47 -13.61 -0.83
N LYS A 220 -20.14 -14.81 -1.31
CA LYS A 220 -21.11 -15.89 -1.49
C LYS A 220 -21.80 -16.26 -0.17
N CYS A 221 -21.04 -16.54 0.89
CA CYS A 221 -21.62 -16.87 2.20
C CYS A 221 -22.50 -15.74 2.74
N TRP A 222 -22.06 -14.48 2.61
CA TRP A 222 -22.83 -13.31 3.05
C TRP A 222 -24.19 -13.21 2.34
N LEU A 223 -24.21 -13.39 1.01
CA LEU A 223 -25.44 -13.36 0.22
C LEU A 223 -26.39 -14.50 0.61
N GLU A 224 -25.85 -15.72 0.81
CA GLU A 224 -26.62 -16.87 1.28
C GLU A 224 -27.25 -16.58 2.67
N GLU A 225 -26.47 -16.11 3.63
CA GLU A 225 -26.95 -15.75 4.98
C GLU A 225 -28.04 -14.67 4.96
N LYS A 226 -27.84 -13.61 4.17
CA LYS A 226 -28.83 -12.53 4.00
C LYS A 226 -30.11 -13.01 3.34
N SER A 227 -30.01 -13.89 2.33
CA SER A 227 -31.20 -14.45 1.66
C SER A 227 -32.04 -15.30 2.61
N MET A 228 -31.41 -16.06 3.52
CA MET A 228 -32.11 -16.83 4.55
C MET A 228 -32.77 -15.92 5.59
N ALA A 229 -32.13 -14.83 5.99
CA ALA A 229 -32.68 -13.86 6.94
C ALA A 229 -33.87 -13.05 6.38
N GLY A 230 -33.91 -12.80 5.06
CA GLY A 230 -34.99 -12.07 4.40
C GLY A 230 -36.22 -12.92 4.02
N GLY A 231 -36.15 -14.24 4.18
CA GLY A 231 -37.21 -15.18 3.77
C GLY A 231 -38.35 -15.39 4.77
N VAL A 232 -38.33 -14.68 5.90
CA VAL A 232 -39.39 -14.78 6.93
C VAL A 232 -40.08 -13.42 7.03
N GLU A 233 -41.33 -13.33 6.54
CA GLU A 233 -42.20 -12.20 6.85
C GLU A 233 -42.47 -12.19 8.36
N ILE A 234 -41.87 -11.23 9.05
CA ILE A 234 -42.23 -10.94 10.44
C ILE A 234 -43.27 -9.83 10.36
N ASN A 235 -44.54 -10.16 10.61
CA ASN A 235 -45.57 -9.17 10.91
C ASN A 235 -45.22 -8.50 12.24
N LEU A 236 -44.52 -7.38 12.16
CA LEU A 236 -44.31 -6.47 13.28
C LEU A 236 -45.48 -5.49 13.27
N GLU A 237 -46.47 -5.76 14.11
CA GLU A 237 -47.52 -4.79 14.48
C GLU A 237 -46.94 -3.54 15.15
#